data_AF-A0A7X8JGU0-F1
#
_entry.id   AF-A0A7X8JGU0-F1
#
_cell.length_a   1.000
_cell.length_b   1.000
_cell.length_c   1.000
_cell.angle_alpha   90.00
_cell.angle_beta   90.00
_cell.angle_gamma   90.00
#
_symmetry.space_group_name_H-M   'P 1'
#
loop_
_entity.id
_entity.type
_entity.pdbx_description
1 polymer ?
#
loop_
_entity_poly.entity_id
_entity_poly.type
_entity_poly.pdbx_seq_one_letter_code
_entity_poly.pdbx_strand_id
1 'polypeptide(L)' 'MKSDGNLKKKIEDYLWIILGSVVTAGAINIFLVPYKIAPGGVTGIATVIFYLIKEYLPVGTIMLILNIPL' A
#
# COMPACT_ATOMS: atom_id res chain seq x y z
N MET A 1 -26.04 30.02 -3.44
CA MET A 1 -25.57 29.14 -4.54
C MET A 1 -24.06 29.32 -4.67
N LYS A 2 -23.26 28.57 -3.89
CA LYS A 2 -21.78 28.65 -3.91
C LYS A 2 -21.21 27.30 -3.43
N SER A 3 -21.40 26.26 -4.24
CA SER A 3 -21.03 24.87 -3.88
C SER A 3 -19.95 24.27 -4.80
N ASP A 4 -19.40 25.06 -5.73
CA ASP A 4 -18.50 24.53 -6.78
C ASP A 4 -17.01 24.58 -6.41
N GLY A 5 -16.67 25.25 -5.29
CA GLY A 5 -15.28 25.34 -4.79
C GLY A 5 -14.77 24.09 -4.06
N ASN A 6 -15.67 23.19 -3.63
CA ASN A 6 -15.31 22.00 -2.87
C ASN A 6 -14.90 20.81 -3.75
N LEU A 7 -15.47 20.69 -4.95
CA LEU A 7 -15.21 19.54 -5.82
C LEU A 7 -13.79 19.59 -6.40
N LYS A 8 -13.31 20.77 -6.81
CA LYS A 8 -11.93 20.95 -7.29
C LYS A 8 -10.89 20.63 -6.22
N LYS A 9 -11.10 21.09 -4.97
CA LYS A 9 -10.23 20.76 -3.84
C LYS A 9 -10.23 19.26 -3.53
N LYS A 10 -11.40 18.62 -3.50
CA LYS A 10 -11.47 17.16 -3.31
C LYS A 10 -10.71 16.39 -4.40
N ILE A 11 -10.84 16.80 -5.67
CA ILE A 11 -10.12 16.16 -6.77
C ILE A 11 -8.61 16.34 -6.60
N GLU A 12 -8.16 17.53 -6.20
CA GLU A 12 -6.76 17.79 -5.88
C GLU A 12 -6.26 16.92 -4.72
N ASP A 13 -7.04 16.79 -3.65
CA ASP A 13 -6.73 15.92 -2.50
C ASP A 13 -6.60 14.44 -2.94
N TYR A 14 -7.51 13.95 -3.77
CA TYR A 14 -7.44 12.58 -4.31
C TYR A 14 -6.23 12.38 -5.23
N LEU A 15 -5.85 13.39 -6.01
CA LEU A 15 -4.62 13.34 -6.83
C LEU A 15 -3.37 13.23 -5.96
N TRP A 16 -3.30 13.97 -4.86
CA TRP A 16 -2.22 13.86 -3.88
C TRP A 16 -2.19 12.47 -3.21
N ILE A 17 -3.35 11.90 -2.86
CA ILE A 17 -3.44 10.55 -2.30
C ILE A 17 -2.93 9.52 -3.32
N ILE A 18 -3.33 9.59 -4.58
CA ILE A 18 -2.90 8.66 -5.63
C ILE A 18 -1.39 8.77 -5.84
N LEU A 19 -0.84 9.98 -5.93
CA LEU A 19 0.59 10.20 -6.07
C LEU A 19 1.36 9.62 -4.87
N GLY A 20 0.91 9.90 -3.65
CA GLY A 20 1.50 9.32 -2.44
C GLY A 20 1.45 7.79 -2.45
N SER A 21 0.32 7.22 -2.87
CA SER A 21 0.12 5.77 -2.96
C SER A 21 1.08 5.11 -3.97
N VAL A 22 1.28 5.74 -5.13
CA VAL A 22 2.22 5.25 -6.16
C VAL A 22 3.66 5.31 -5.65
N VAL A 23 4.03 6.40 -4.97
CA VAL A 23 5.35 6.52 -4.34
C VAL A 23 5.55 5.46 -3.26
N THR A 24 4.54 5.21 -2.42
CA THR A 24 4.60 4.15 -1.40
C THR A 24 4.69 2.76 -2.02
N ALA A 25 3.93 2.47 -3.08
CA ALA A 25 4.00 1.20 -3.80
C ALA A 25 5.38 0.97 -4.44
N GLY A 26 5.97 2.03 -5.01
CA GLY A 26 7.35 2.02 -5.52
C GLY A 26 8.36 1.81 -4.40
N ALA A 27 8.20 2.48 -3.26
CA ALA A 27 9.05 2.30 -2.09
C ALA A 27 8.98 0.87 -1.54
N ILE A 28 7.80 0.25 -1.52
CA ILE A 28 7.64 -1.14 -1.13
C ILE A 28 8.42 -2.07 -2.08
N ASN A 29 8.25 -1.92 -3.39
CA ASN A 29 8.91 -2.79 -4.37
C ASN A 29 10.43 -2.58 -4.48
N ILE A 30 10.90 -1.34 -4.35
CA ILE A 30 12.33 -0.98 -4.57
C ILE A 30 13.13 -1.07 -3.27
N PHE A 31 12.51 -0.83 -2.10
CA PHE A 31 13.21 -0.85 -0.82
C PHE A 31 12.77 -2.01 0.07
N LEU A 32 11.48 -2.17 0.34
CA LEU A 32 11.05 -3.17 1.33
C LEU A 32 11.25 -4.60 0.83
N VAL A 33 10.96 -4.88 -0.45
CA VAL A 33 11.06 -6.21 -1.09
C VAL A 33 12.51 -6.69 -1.32
N PRO A 34 13.50 -5.85 -1.67
CA PRO A 34 14.89 -6.31 -1.72
C PRO A 34 15.61 -6.19 -0.37
N TYR A 35 15.28 -5.21 0.49
CA TYR A 35 15.97 -5.00 1.77
C TYR A 35 15.30 -5.67 2.98
N LYS A 36 14.23 -6.45 2.79
CA LYS A 36 13.52 -7.19 3.86
C LYS A 36 13.04 -6.31 5.02
N ILE A 37 12.70 -5.06 4.72
CA ILE A 37 12.20 -4.13 5.73
C ILE A 37 10.70 -4.38 5.83
N ALA A 38 10.22 -4.85 6.99
CA ALA A 38 8.80 -5.05 7.23
C ALA A 38 8.18 -3.73 7.73
N PRO A 39 7.34 -3.04 6.95
CA PRO A 39 6.56 -1.92 7.48
C PRO A 39 5.59 -2.48 8.51
N GLY A 40 5.59 -1.98 9.76
CA GLY A 40 4.79 -2.58 10.85
C GLY A 40 3.29 -2.74 10.54
N GLY A 41 2.61 -3.65 11.25
CA GLY A 41 1.16 -3.95 11.08
C GLY A 41 0.87 -5.16 10.18
N VAL A 42 -0.32 -5.20 9.57
CA VAL A 42 -0.79 -6.29 8.66
C VAL A 42 0.15 -6.43 7.45
N THR A 43 0.63 -5.32 6.93
CA THR A 43 1.58 -5.23 5.81
C THR A 43 2.95 -5.87 6.14
N GLY A 44 3.40 -5.72 7.38
CA GLY A 44 4.66 -6.29 7.86
C GLY A 44 4.56 -7.80 8.04
N ILE A 45 3.45 -8.28 8.60
CA ILE A 45 3.17 -9.72 8.71
C ILE A 45 3.09 -10.35 7.32
N ALA A 46 2.41 -9.70 6.37
CA ALA A 46 2.34 -10.14 4.99
C ALA A 46 3.72 -10.22 4.33
N THR A 47 4.61 -9.27 4.62
CA THR A 47 5.99 -9.23 4.09
C THR A 47 6.86 -10.33 4.73
N VAL A 48 6.71 -10.63 6.02
CA VAL A 48 7.43 -11.73 6.67
C VAL A 48 6.99 -13.08 6.08
N ILE A 49 5.69 -13.31 5.94
CA ILE A 49 5.14 -14.53 5.32
C ILE A 49 5.63 -14.64 3.87
N PHE A 50 5.63 -13.55 3.11
CA PHE A 50 6.16 -13.46 1.74
C PHE A 50 7.60 -14.02 1.63
N TYR A 51 8.48 -13.63 2.55
CA TYR A 51 9.85 -14.15 2.57
C TYR A 51 9.94 -15.60 3.05
N LEU A 52 9.11 -15.99 4.02
CA LEU A 52 9.07 -17.38 4.50
C LEU A 52 8.64 -18.35 3.39
N ILE A 53 7.75 -17.93 2.48
CA ILE A 53 7.31 -18.74 1.34
C ILE A 53 8.18 -18.58 0.08
N LYS A 54 9.36 -17.95 0.18
CA LYS A 54 10.27 -17.67 -0.96
C LYS A 54 9.57 -16.97 -2.14
N GLU A 55 8.77 -15.95 -1.87
CA GLU A 55 8.18 -15.09 -2.91
C GLU A 55 7.15 -15.79 -3.82
N TYR A 56 6.60 -16.93 -3.41
CA TYR A 56 5.63 -17.70 -4.22
C TYR A 56 4.34 -16.91 -4.54
N LEU A 57 3.96 -15.97 -3.68
CA LEU A 57 2.77 -15.13 -3.83
C LEU A 57 3.14 -13.67 -3.57
N PRO A 58 2.63 -12.68 -4.29
CA PRO A 58 2.96 -11.27 -4.05
C PRO A 58 2.43 -10.79 -2.69
N VAL A 59 3.17 -9.88 -2.03
CA VAL A 59 2.82 -9.31 -0.70
C VAL A 59 1.38 -8.79 -0.65
N GLY A 60 0.90 -8.19 -1.75
CA GLY A 60 -0.49 -7.70 -1.85
C GLY A 60 -1.55 -8.80 -1.74
N THR A 61 -1.29 -10.00 -2.26
CA THR A 61 -2.21 -11.15 -2.11
C THR A 61 -2.24 -11.64 -0.68
N ILE A 62 -1.08 -11.72 -0.02
CA ILE A 62 -0.99 -12.13 1.39
C ILE A 62 -1.69 -11.10 2.28
N MET A 63 -1.52 -9.81 1.97
CA MET A 63 -2.20 -8.72 2.67
C MET A 63 -3.72 -8.81 2.51
N LEU A 64 -4.23 -9.10 1.30
CA LEU A 64 -5.66 -9.30 1.07
C LEU A 64 -6.20 -10.50 1.85
N ILE A 65 -5.49 -11.64 1.83
CA ILE A 65 -5.87 -12.84 2.59
C ILE A 65 -5.92 -12.54 4.09
N LEU A 66 -4.96 -11.77 4.61
CA LEU A 66 -4.88 -11.42 6.02
C LEU A 66 -5.94 -10.38 6.43
N ASN A 67 -6.48 -9.62 5.47
CA ASN A 67 -7.53 -8.62 5.68
C ASN A 67 -8.96 -9.20 5.55
N ILE A 68 -9.17 -10.33 4.85
CA ILE A 68 -10.48 -11.00 4.77
C ILE A 68 -11.03 -11.42 6.15
N PRO A 69 -10.24 -11.99 7.08
CA PRO A 69 -10.72 -12.35 8.42
C PRO A 69 -10.66 -11.22 9.45
N LEU A 70 -10.06 -10.07 9.13
CA LEU A 70 -9.85 -8.94 10.03
C LEU A 70 -11.02 -7.95 9.96
#